data_AF-A0A1Y6K2W2-F1
#
_entry.id   AF-A0A1Y6K2W2-F1
#
_cell.length_a   1.000
_cell.length_b   1.000
_cell.length_c   1.000
_cell.angle_alpha   90.00
_cell.angle_beta   90.00
_cell.angle_gamma   90.00
#
_symmetry.space_group_name_H-M   'P 1'
#
loop_
_entity.id
_entity.type
_entity.pdbx_description
1 polymer ?
#
loop_
_entity_poly.entity_id
_entity_poly.type
_entity_poly.pdbx_seq_one_letter_code
_entity_poly.pdbx_strand_id
1 'polypeptide(L)' 'MTSKSIATEEWTCFYDAVNQLSAVRKNSQLVSEYGYDGDGKRVWAIDYESSVAQKETIYIGNYFEFVREDEAAGQGEGAL' A
#
# COMPACT_ATOMS: atom_id res chain seq x y z
N MET A 1 7.51 -0.38 14.26
CA MET A 1 6.48 -1.28 13.67
C MET A 1 5.55 -1.75 14.78
N THR A 2 4.31 -2.04 14.43
CA THR A 2 3.30 -2.58 15.36
C THR A 2 2.66 -3.79 14.70
N SER A 3 2.55 -4.90 15.43
CA SER A 3 1.92 -6.12 14.92
C SER A 3 0.70 -6.51 15.74
N LYS A 4 -0.30 -7.09 15.09
CA LYS A 4 -1.52 -7.58 15.71
C LYS A 4 -2.04 -8.79 14.97
N SER A 5 -2.23 -9.89 15.69
CA SER A 5 -2.97 -11.05 15.20
C SER A 5 -4.48 -10.78 15.28
N ILE A 6 -5.18 -10.93 14.16
CA ILE A 6 -6.64 -10.82 14.06
C ILE A 6 -7.16 -12.14 13.49
N ALA A 7 -7.86 -12.92 14.31
CA ALA A 7 -8.20 -14.31 13.99
C ALA A 7 -6.95 -15.13 13.61
N THR A 8 -6.83 -15.56 12.35
CA THR A 8 -5.68 -16.32 11.80
C THR A 8 -4.74 -15.46 10.96
N GLU A 9 -4.96 -14.14 10.91
CA GLU A 9 -4.19 -13.21 10.09
C GLU A 9 -3.24 -12.38 10.96
N GLU A 10 -1.97 -12.32 10.56
CA GLU A 10 -0.96 -11.46 11.18
C GLU A 10 -0.87 -10.13 10.44
N TRP A 11 -1.24 -9.05 11.11
CA TRP A 11 -1.14 -7.71 10.56
C TRP A 11 0.09 -7.00 11.13
N THR A 12 0.92 -6.40 10.27
CA THR A 12 2.08 -5.61 10.69
C THR A 12 2.07 -4.25 10.01
N CYS A 13 2.05 -3.19 10.82
CA CYS A 13 2.12 -1.80 10.39
C CYS A 13 3.54 -1.27 10.54
N PHE A 14 4.06 -0.65 9.48
CA PHE A 14 5.34 0.05 9.46
C PHE A 14 5.11 1.55 9.45
N TYR A 15 6.03 2.27 10.08
CA TYR A 15 5.94 3.70 10.23
C TYR A 15 7.25 4.34 9.80
N ASP A 16 7.16 5.53 9.22
CA ASP A 16 8.32 6.35 8.87
C ASP A 16 8.98 6.99 10.11
N ALA A 17 10.02 7.80 9.89
CA ALA A 17 10.78 8.46 10.96
C ALA A 17 9.96 9.48 11.77
N VAL A 18 8.82 9.93 11.26
CA VAL A 18 7.91 10.89 11.92
C VAL A 18 6.59 10.23 12.35
N ASN A 19 6.58 8.89 12.43
CA ASN A 19 5.49 8.07 12.93
C ASN A 19 4.21 8.09 12.06
N GLN A 20 4.35 8.27 10.74
CA GLN A 20 3.27 8.11 9.78
C GLN A 20 3.27 6.68 9.22
N LEU A 21 2.08 6.11 8.99
CA LEU A 21 1.93 4.75 8.47
C LEU A 21 2.47 4.67 7.05
N SER A 22 3.57 3.93 6.83
CA SER A 22 4.24 3.86 5.53
C SER A 22 3.93 2.57 4.77
N ALA A 23 3.64 1.47 5.46
CA ALA A 23 3.28 0.20 4.84
C ALA A 23 2.47 -0.70 5.79
N VAL A 24 1.66 -1.58 5.20
CA VAL A 24 0.90 -2.63 5.92
C VAL A 24 1.21 -3.98 5.30
N ARG A 25 1.48 -4.96 6.16
CA ARG A 25 1.62 -6.37 5.77
C ARG A 25 0.56 -7.23 6.42
N LYS A 26 0.03 -8.19 5.66
CA LYS A 26 -0.88 -9.25 6.09
C LYS A 26 -0.19 -10.58 5.87
N ASN A 27 -0.02 -11.39 6.91
CA ASN A 27 0.72 -12.67 6.84
C ASN A 27 2.09 -12.53 6.17
N SER A 28 2.82 -11.45 6.49
CA SER A 28 4.10 -11.06 5.87
C SER A 28 4.04 -10.59 4.40
N GLN A 29 2.89 -10.67 3.74
CA GLN A 29 2.68 -10.12 2.39
C GLN A 29 2.36 -8.63 2.46
N LEU A 30 3.01 -7.81 1.62
CA LEU A 30 2.70 -6.39 1.48
C LEU A 30 1.31 -6.21 0.88
N VAL A 31 0.45 -5.46 1.56
CA VAL A 31 -0.94 -5.20 1.12
C VAL A 31 -1.21 -3.73 0.86
N SER A 32 -0.48 -2.82 1.50
CA SER A 32 -0.55 -1.39 1.18
C SER A 32 0.75 -0.64 1.44
N GLU A 33 0.98 0.44 0.70
CA GLU A 33 2.04 1.43 0.89
C GLU A 33 1.50 2.85 0.80
N TYR A 34 2.14 3.78 1.50
CA TYR A 34 1.70 5.18 1.57
C TYR A 34 2.88 6.15 1.53
N GLY A 35 2.68 7.28 0.85
CA GLY A 35 3.64 8.39 0.82
C GLY A 35 3.03 9.72 1.23
N TYR A 36 3.86 10.55 1.85
CA TYR A 36 3.47 11.81 2.48
C TYR A 36 4.36 12.95 1.97
N ASP A 37 3.81 14.17 1.89
CA ASP A 37 4.60 15.38 1.69
C ASP A 37 5.28 15.86 2.99
N GLY A 38 6.05 16.95 2.90
CA GLY A 38 6.75 17.52 4.05
C GLY A 38 5.84 18.09 5.15
N ASP A 39 4.55 18.31 4.85
CA ASP A 39 3.54 18.75 5.81
C ASP A 39 2.86 17.56 6.51
N GLY A 40 3.19 16.32 6.11
CA GLY A 40 2.56 15.10 6.61
C GLY A 40 1.20 14.79 5.96
N LYS A 41 0.91 15.35 4.79
CA LYS A 41 -0.30 15.02 4.02
C LYS A 41 0.01 13.86 3.10
N ARG A 42 -0.87 12.85 3.09
CA ARG A 42 -0.73 11.71 2.18
C ARG A 42 -0.89 12.19 0.75
N VAL A 43 0.09 11.92 -0.10
CA VAL A 43 0.10 12.28 -1.53
C VAL A 43 -0.12 11.08 -2.44
N TRP A 44 0.12 9.87 -1.94
CA TRP A 44 -0.23 8.65 -2.66
C TRP A 44 -0.49 7.46 -1.73
N ALA A 45 -1.23 6.48 -2.24
CA ALA A 45 -1.45 5.17 -1.64
C ALA A 45 -1.44 4.10 -2.73
N ILE A 46 -0.83 2.95 -2.45
CA ILE A 46 -0.91 1.76 -3.30
C ILE A 46 -1.54 0.65 -2.47
N ASP A 47 -2.64 0.08 -2.95
CA ASP A 47 -3.28 -1.10 -2.38
C ASP A 47 -3.08 -2.31 -3.30
N TYR A 48 -2.46 -3.35 -2.75
CA TYR A 48 -2.14 -4.61 -3.44
C TYR A 48 -3.18 -5.70 -3.18
N GLU A 49 -4.13 -5.48 -2.27
CA GLU A 49 -5.16 -6.44 -1.91
C GLU A 49 -6.34 -6.38 -2.90
N SER A 50 -6.13 -6.79 -4.14
CA SER A 50 -7.22 -7.29 -4.97
C SER A 50 -6.70 -8.30 -6.00
N SER A 51 -7.43 -9.40 -6.14
CA SER A 51 -7.18 -10.50 -7.07
C SER A 51 -7.27 -10.12 -8.55
N VAL A 52 -7.21 -8.83 -8.89
CA VAL A 52 -7.47 -8.31 -10.24
C VAL A 52 -6.55 -7.15 -10.60
N ALA A 53 -6.24 -6.22 -9.68
CA ALA A 53 -5.40 -5.06 -9.99
C ALA A 53 -4.71 -4.42 -8.77
N GLN A 54 -3.53 -3.83 -8.99
CA GLN A 54 -2.90 -2.87 -8.08
C GLN A 54 -3.67 -1.55 -8.18
N LYS A 55 -4.12 -1.00 -7.06
CA LYS A 55 -4.82 0.28 -7.01
C LYS A 55 -3.90 1.36 -6.48
N GLU A 56 -3.49 2.28 -7.33
CA GLU A 56 -2.76 3.49 -6.93
C GLU A 56 -3.73 4.67 -6.84
N THR A 57 -3.73 5.38 -5.72
CA THR A 57 -4.50 6.61 -5.51
C THR A 57 -3.56 7.78 -5.30
N ILE A 58 -3.72 8.87 -6.04
CA ILE A 58 -2.97 10.11 -5.88
C ILE A 58 -3.84 11.20 -5.26
N TYR A 59 -3.23 12.00 -4.37
CA TYR A 59 -3.87 13.12 -3.69
C TYR A 59 -3.12 14.43 -3.99
N ILE A 60 -3.85 15.48 -4.37
CA ILE A 60 -3.33 16.85 -4.47
C ILE A 60 -4.05 17.76 -3.47
N GLY A 61 -3.28 18.40 -2.59
CA GLY A 61 -3.83 19.36 -1.63
C GLY A 61 -4.91 18.79 -0.71
N ASN A 62 -4.80 17.50 -0.33
CA ASN A 62 -5.78 16.70 0.41
C ASN A 62 -7.02 16.24 -0.36
N TYR A 63 -7.12 16.50 -1.66
CA TYR A 63 -8.23 16.01 -2.49
C TYR A 63 -7.82 14.73 -3.22
N PHE A 64 -8.73 13.76 -3.25
CA PHE A 64 -8.66 12.65 -4.20
C PHE A 64 -8.57 13.21 -5.61
N GLU A 65 -7.60 12.77 -6.40
CA GLU A 65 -7.45 13.24 -7.77
C GLU A 65 -7.68 12.13 -8.80
N PHE A 66 -6.92 11.04 -8.74
CA PHE A 66 -7.12 9.91 -9.65
C PHE A 66 -6.76 8.56 -9.03
N VAL A 67 -7.33 7.51 -9.63
CA VAL A 67 -6.98 6.13 -9.37
C VAL A 67 -6.45 5.51 -10.65
N ARG A 68 -5.34 4.79 -10.55
CA ARG A 68 -4.91 3.81 -11.55
C ARG A 68 -5.18 2.42 -11.01
N GLU A 69 -5.83 1.61 -11.82
CA GLU A 69 -5.96 0.17 -11.61
C GLU A 69 -5.14 -0.51 -12.68
N ASP A 70 -3.94 -0.94 -12.33
CA ASP A 70 -3.12 -1.74 -13.23
C ASP A 70 -3.44 -3.21 -12.97
N GLU A 71 -3.95 -3.93 -13.97
CA GLU A 71 -4.07 -5.39 -13.89
C GLU A 71 -2.71 -5.93 -13.46
N ALA A 72 -2.68 -6.70 -12.36
CA ALA A 72 -1.44 -7.20 -11.80
C ALA A 72 -0.65 -7.84 -12.93
N ALA A 73 0.50 -7.23 -13.29
CA ALA A 73 1.31 -7.69 -14.41
C ALA A 73 1.47 -9.19 -14.25
N GLY A 74 0.87 -9.95 -15.17
CA GLY A 74 0.97 -11.40 -15.17
C GLY A 74 2.44 -11.72 -14.96
N GLN A 75 2.74 -12.54 -13.95
CA GLN A 75 4.08 -13.05 -13.73
C GLN A 75 4.55 -13.61 -15.07
N GLY A 76 5.41 -12.86 -15.75
CA GLY A 76 5.85 -13.20 -17.08
C GLY A 76 6.51 -14.57 -16.97
N GLU A 77 5.86 -15.56 -17.58
CA GLU A 77 6.46 -16.85 -17.88
C GLU A 77 7.86 -16.57 -18.42
N GLY A 78 8.88 -17.00 -17.66
CA GLY A 78 10.27 -16.82 -18.03
C GLY A 78 10.49 -17.47 -19.39
N ALA A 79 10.73 -16.63 -20.40
CA ALA A 79 11.25 -17.08 -21.67
C ALA A 79 12.70 -17.56 -21.45
N LEU A 80 12.90 -18.87 -21.50
CA LEU A 80 14.13 -19.52 -21.96
C LEU A 80 13.75 -20.68 -22.89
#